data_AF-Q3AXB4-F1
#
_entry.id   AF-Q3AXB4-F1
#
_cell.length_a   1.000
_cell.length_b   1.000
_cell.length_c   1.000
_cell.angle_alpha   90.00
_cell.angle_beta   90.00
_cell.angle_gamma   90.00
#
_symmetry.space_group_name_H-M   'P 1'
#
loop_
_entity.id
_entity.type
_entity.pdbx_description
1 polymer ?
#
loop_
_entity_poly.entity_id
_entity_poly.type
_entity_poly.pdbx_seq_one_letter_code
_entity_poly.pdbx_strand_id
1 'polypeptide(L)'
;MANLILLSQTNMLFPWSLPALTNCVTTRLRECLIWIIATLVVASGCPAAAMAATTAEKVVVFRSAYCECCEAWESHMAEAGFVVQDHIADDIDGIKEAMGVPAEAVSCHTASVAGYVVEGHVPAASIQRMLRERSEIKGLAAPGMPMGSPGMEVDGMTADPFSVFSIAKNGTMVEFDSYGSN
;
A
#
# COMPACT_ATOMS: atom_id res chain seq x y z
N MET A 1 24.91 -111.69 19.95
CA MET A 1 26.32 -111.54 20.36
C MET A 1 26.72 -110.14 19.94
N ALA A 2 26.47 -109.14 20.79
CA ALA A 2 27.37 -108.63 21.83
C ALA A 2 28.28 -107.50 21.31
N ASN A 3 28.46 -106.50 22.18
CA ASN A 3 29.44 -105.39 22.16
C ASN A 3 29.09 -104.12 21.39
N LEU A 4 29.41 -102.92 21.88
CA LEU A 4 29.71 -102.36 23.21
C LEU A 4 30.05 -100.86 22.97
N ILE A 5 29.89 -100.03 24.01
CA ILE A 5 30.73 -98.85 24.35
C ILE A 5 30.52 -97.50 23.63
N LEU A 6 29.89 -96.61 24.41
CA LEU A 6 30.31 -95.30 24.90
C LEU A 6 30.87 -94.20 23.97
N LEU A 7 30.11 -93.08 23.99
CA LEU A 7 30.48 -91.73 24.47
C LEU A 7 31.83 -91.11 24.04
N SER A 8 31.74 -89.96 23.37
CA SER A 8 32.51 -88.77 23.76
C SER A 8 31.77 -87.49 23.35
N GLN A 9 31.63 -86.60 24.33
CA GLN A 9 31.06 -85.26 24.24
C GLN A 9 32.04 -84.25 23.61
N THR A 10 31.54 -83.01 23.50
CA THR A 10 32.25 -81.71 23.41
C THR A 10 32.57 -81.28 21.96
N ASN A 11 32.43 -80.03 21.54
CA ASN A 11 32.00 -78.81 22.19
C ASN A 11 31.75 -77.73 21.12
N MET A 12 31.06 -76.66 21.53
CA MET A 12 31.22 -75.27 21.05
C MET A 12 30.68 -74.87 19.66
N LEU A 13 29.48 -74.28 19.71
CA LEU A 13 29.20 -72.89 19.32
C LEU A 13 29.94 -72.32 18.09
N PHE A 14 29.21 -72.01 17.02
CA PHE A 14 29.36 -70.73 16.30
C PHE A 14 28.09 -70.46 15.45
N PRO A 15 27.37 -69.35 15.67
CA PRO A 15 26.18 -68.97 14.91
C PRO A 15 26.59 -68.05 13.75
N TRP A 16 26.52 -68.53 12.51
CA TRP A 16 26.78 -67.68 11.35
C TRP A 16 25.48 -67.45 10.61
N SER A 17 24.68 -66.54 11.17
CA SER A 17 23.64 -65.82 10.46
C SER A 17 24.33 -65.00 9.37
N LEU A 18 24.07 -65.33 8.10
CA LEU A 18 24.46 -64.48 6.97
C LEU A 18 23.70 -63.13 7.08
N PRO A 19 24.38 -61.97 7.04
CA PRO A 19 23.69 -60.70 6.99
C PRO A 19 23.09 -60.47 5.60
N ALA A 20 21.89 -59.91 5.61
CA ALA A 20 21.16 -59.42 4.45
C ALA A 20 21.97 -58.32 3.72
N LEU A 21 22.67 -58.69 2.64
CA LEU A 21 23.37 -57.75 1.77
C LEU A 21 22.58 -57.37 0.51
N THR A 22 21.27 -57.61 0.47
CA THR A 22 20.42 -57.29 -0.69
C THR A 22 19.68 -55.96 -0.57
N ASN A 23 19.74 -55.30 0.59
CA ASN A 23 18.84 -54.18 0.92
C ASN A 23 19.47 -52.78 0.95
N CYS A 24 20.74 -52.62 0.55
CA CYS A 24 21.42 -51.31 0.61
C CYS A 24 21.38 -50.53 -0.73
N VAL A 25 21.30 -51.23 -1.86
CA VAL A 25 21.33 -50.59 -3.19
C VAL A 25 19.94 -50.13 -3.65
N THR A 26 18.88 -50.84 -3.27
CA THR A 26 17.50 -50.55 -3.69
C THR A 26 16.83 -49.42 -2.90
N THR A 27 17.29 -49.13 -1.67
CA THR A 27 16.81 -48.03 -0.83
C THR A 27 17.35 -46.67 -1.28
N ARG A 28 18.62 -46.57 -1.68
CA ARG A 28 19.19 -45.28 -2.15
C ARG A 28 18.62 -44.79 -3.49
N LEU A 29 18.18 -45.70 -4.36
CA LEU A 29 17.56 -45.34 -5.64
C LEU A 29 16.11 -44.84 -5.48
N ARG A 30 15.38 -45.35 -4.49
CA ARG A 30 14.02 -44.87 -4.15
C ARG A 30 14.03 -43.48 -3.53
N GLU A 31 15.02 -43.19 -2.68
CA GLU A 31 15.13 -41.87 -2.04
C GLU A 31 15.60 -40.79 -3.03
N CYS A 32 16.52 -41.09 -3.95
CA CYS A 32 16.88 -40.14 -5.01
C CYS A 32 15.71 -39.80 -5.94
N LEU A 33 14.82 -40.77 -6.25
CA LEU A 33 13.67 -40.52 -7.12
C LEU A 33 12.59 -39.64 -6.44
N ILE A 34 12.42 -39.77 -5.12
CA ILE A 34 11.48 -38.95 -4.32
C ILE A 34 11.96 -37.49 -4.24
N TRP A 35 13.28 -37.25 -4.17
CA TRP A 35 13.84 -35.89 -4.18
C TRP A 35 13.87 -35.22 -5.57
N ILE A 36 13.96 -35.98 -6.66
CA ILE A 36 13.96 -35.44 -8.04
C ILE A 36 12.54 -35.02 -8.49
N ILE A 37 11.48 -35.69 -8.03
CA ILE A 37 10.09 -35.29 -8.35
C ILE A 37 9.66 -34.10 -7.49
N ALA A 38 10.12 -33.99 -6.24
CA ALA A 38 9.81 -32.88 -5.34
C ALA A 38 10.43 -31.53 -5.76
N THR A 39 11.49 -31.52 -6.58
CA THR A 39 12.16 -30.29 -7.05
C THR A 39 11.56 -29.71 -8.34
N LEU A 40 10.76 -30.48 -9.09
CA LEU A 40 10.16 -30.02 -10.36
C LEU A 40 8.80 -29.31 -10.22
N VAL A 41 8.15 -29.40 -9.05
CA VAL A 41 6.82 -28.81 -8.83
C VAL A 41 6.89 -27.38 -8.23
N VAL A 42 8.05 -26.93 -7.74
CA VAL A 42 8.19 -25.63 -7.06
C VAL A 42 8.44 -24.45 -8.02
N ALA A 43 8.63 -24.70 -9.33
CA ALA A 43 9.00 -23.66 -10.30
C ALA A 43 7.82 -22.99 -11.04
N SER A 44 6.56 -23.21 -10.63
CA SER A 44 5.37 -22.76 -11.38
C SER A 44 4.50 -21.77 -10.61
N GLY A 45 5.11 -20.72 -10.06
CA GLY A 45 4.37 -19.72 -9.30
C GLY A 45 5.18 -18.45 -9.07
N CYS A 46 5.69 -17.83 -10.14
CA CYS A 46 6.03 -16.43 -10.07
C CYS A 46 4.70 -15.67 -10.23
N PRO A 47 4.09 -15.11 -9.17
CA PRO A 47 3.03 -14.15 -9.38
C PRO A 47 3.67 -12.99 -10.14
N ALA A 48 3.38 -12.90 -11.44
CA ALA A 48 3.55 -11.67 -12.16
C ALA A 48 2.71 -10.65 -11.40
N ALA A 49 3.34 -9.85 -10.55
CA ALA A 49 2.72 -8.65 -10.03
C ALA A 49 2.34 -7.86 -11.27
N ALA A 50 1.05 -7.87 -11.61
CA ALA A 50 0.51 -7.00 -12.62
C ALA A 50 0.93 -5.59 -12.17
N MET A 51 1.89 -5.01 -12.86
CA MET A 51 2.14 -3.59 -12.75
C MET A 51 0.89 -2.94 -13.30
N ALA A 52 -0.09 -2.72 -12.43
CA ALA A 52 -1.20 -1.84 -12.73
C ALA A 52 -0.53 -0.52 -13.12
N ALA A 53 -0.61 -0.18 -14.40
CA ALA A 53 -0.30 1.16 -14.83
C ALA A 53 -1.25 2.06 -14.04
N THR A 54 -0.72 2.73 -13.01
CA THR A 54 -1.45 3.73 -12.25
C THR A 54 -1.71 4.87 -13.24
N THR A 55 -2.88 4.84 -13.86
CA THR A 55 -3.37 5.99 -14.62
C THR A 55 -3.41 7.16 -13.65
N ALA A 56 -2.59 8.17 -13.89
CA ALA A 56 -2.51 9.34 -13.02
C ALA A 56 -3.93 9.88 -12.73
N GLU A 57 -4.29 9.97 -11.45
CA GLU A 57 -5.59 10.46 -11.04
C GLU A 57 -5.80 11.90 -11.52
N LYS A 58 -6.98 12.16 -12.12
CA LYS A 58 -7.37 13.50 -12.56
C LYS A 58 -7.90 14.30 -11.38
N VAL A 59 -7.39 15.51 -11.20
CA VAL A 59 -7.87 16.51 -10.24
C VAL A 59 -8.47 17.66 -11.02
N VAL A 60 -9.76 17.93 -10.82
CA VAL A 60 -10.46 19.07 -11.43
C VAL A 60 -10.49 20.19 -10.40
N VAL A 61 -9.89 21.33 -10.72
CA VAL A 61 -9.71 22.46 -9.81
C VAL A 61 -10.59 23.61 -10.25
N PHE A 62 -11.30 24.24 -9.31
CA PHE A 62 -12.11 25.43 -9.53
C PHE A 62 -11.53 26.58 -8.71
N ARG A 63 -11.10 27.64 -9.39
CA ARG A 63 -10.50 28.82 -8.76
C ARG A 63 -10.84 30.10 -9.52
N SER A 64 -10.59 31.25 -8.89
CA SER A 64 -10.67 32.53 -9.60
C SER A 64 -9.43 32.75 -10.48
N ALA A 65 -9.57 33.58 -11.50
CA ALA A 65 -8.49 33.90 -12.45
C ALA A 65 -7.27 34.56 -11.80
N TYR A 66 -7.45 35.18 -10.64
CA TYR A 66 -6.48 36.06 -10.00
C TYR A 66 -5.83 35.42 -8.75
N CYS A 67 -6.07 34.14 -8.50
CA CYS A 67 -5.54 33.42 -7.35
C CYS A 67 -4.21 32.72 -7.68
N GLU A 68 -3.09 33.41 -7.51
CA GLU A 68 -1.75 32.87 -7.82
C GLU A 68 -1.36 31.67 -6.92
N CYS A 69 -1.71 31.72 -5.64
CA CYS A 69 -1.46 30.61 -4.72
C CYS A 69 -2.22 29.33 -5.12
N CYS A 70 -3.42 29.46 -5.70
CA CYS A 70 -4.18 28.34 -6.24
C CYS A 70 -3.44 27.67 -7.41
N GLU A 71 -2.86 28.46 -8.31
CA GLU A 71 -2.04 27.96 -9.44
C GLU A 71 -0.73 27.31 -8.95
N ALA A 72 -0.13 27.85 -7.89
CA ALA A 72 1.02 27.22 -7.25
C ALA A 72 0.65 25.86 -6.61
N TRP A 73 -0.52 25.76 -5.97
CA TRP A 73 -1.03 24.48 -5.45
C TRP A 73 -1.28 23.47 -6.57
N GLU A 74 -1.84 23.90 -7.71
CA GLU A 74 -1.98 23.06 -8.90
C GLU A 74 -0.63 22.50 -9.38
N SER A 75 0.42 23.32 -9.35
CA SER A 75 1.78 22.88 -9.71
C SER A 75 2.28 21.78 -8.77
N HIS A 76 2.08 21.92 -7.46
CA HIS A 76 2.38 20.86 -6.49
C HIS A 76 1.61 19.56 -6.77
N MET A 77 0.34 19.66 -7.18
CA MET A 77 -0.46 18.49 -7.54
C MET A 77 0.07 17.81 -8.80
N ALA A 78 0.47 18.58 -9.82
CA ALA A 78 1.08 18.03 -11.02
C ALA A 78 2.43 17.33 -10.72
N GLU A 79 3.28 17.94 -9.89
CA GLU A 79 4.54 17.35 -9.43
C GLU A 79 4.35 16.06 -8.63
N ALA A 80 3.27 15.98 -7.85
CA ALA A 80 2.86 14.79 -7.13
C ALA A 80 2.26 13.68 -8.03
N GLY A 81 2.17 13.92 -9.34
CA GLY A 81 1.76 12.93 -10.33
C GLY A 81 0.27 12.93 -10.68
N PHE A 82 -0.48 13.96 -10.27
CA PHE A 82 -1.88 14.12 -10.67
C PHE A 82 -1.99 14.79 -12.05
N VAL A 83 -3.06 14.49 -12.79
CA VAL A 83 -3.43 15.23 -14.00
C VAL A 83 -4.36 16.36 -13.60
N VAL A 84 -3.83 17.59 -13.56
CA VAL A 84 -4.60 18.77 -13.16
C VAL A 84 -5.43 19.30 -14.34
N GLN A 85 -6.71 19.55 -14.09
CA GLN A 85 -7.61 20.27 -14.99
C GLN A 85 -8.12 21.52 -14.29
N ASP A 86 -7.59 22.66 -14.69
CA ASP A 86 -7.94 23.98 -14.16
C ASP A 86 -9.23 24.51 -14.81
N HIS A 87 -10.14 25.02 -13.97
CA HIS A 87 -11.37 25.70 -14.34
C HIS A 87 -11.48 27.03 -13.62
N ILE A 88 -11.27 28.10 -14.39
CA ILE A 88 -11.54 29.45 -13.93
C ILE A 88 -13.04 29.69 -13.86
N ALA A 89 -13.52 30.14 -12.70
CA ALA A 89 -14.91 30.53 -12.50
C ALA A 89 -15.04 31.83 -11.71
N ASP A 90 -16.06 32.61 -12.03
CA ASP A 90 -16.36 33.88 -11.34
C ASP A 90 -17.08 33.63 -10.00
N ASP A 91 -17.98 32.65 -9.96
CA ASP A 91 -18.76 32.28 -8.78
C ASP A 91 -18.19 31.01 -8.10
N ILE A 92 -17.07 31.19 -7.41
CA ILE A 92 -16.41 30.10 -6.69
C ILE A 92 -17.21 29.66 -5.46
N ASP A 93 -17.88 30.59 -4.79
CA ASP A 93 -18.64 30.27 -3.58
C ASP A 93 -19.89 29.43 -3.93
N GLY A 94 -20.59 29.74 -5.02
CA GLY A 94 -21.68 28.90 -5.53
C GLY A 94 -21.22 27.49 -5.91
N ILE A 95 -20.00 27.33 -6.45
CA ILE A 95 -19.43 26.01 -6.76
C ILE A 95 -19.15 25.23 -5.47
N LYS A 96 -18.54 25.86 -4.45
CA LYS A 96 -18.28 25.23 -3.14
C LYS A 96 -19.57 24.74 -2.49
N GLU A 97 -20.62 25.58 -2.49
CA GLU A 97 -21.94 25.22 -1.98
C GLU A 97 -22.54 24.03 -2.74
N ALA A 98 -22.46 24.04 -4.07
CA ALA A 98 -22.95 22.94 -4.91
C ALA A 98 -22.19 21.61 -4.66
N MET A 99 -20.90 21.69 -4.34
CA MET A 99 -20.08 20.55 -3.92
C MET A 99 -20.32 20.16 -2.44
N GLY A 100 -21.07 20.98 -1.72
CA GLY A 100 -21.44 20.81 -0.32
C GLY A 100 -20.24 20.88 0.61
N VAL A 101 -19.33 21.83 0.33
CA VAL A 101 -18.29 22.28 1.23
C VAL A 101 -18.96 23.02 2.41
N PRO A 102 -18.71 22.64 3.67
CA PRO A 102 -19.27 23.34 4.82
C PRO A 102 -18.58 24.70 5.02
N ALA A 103 -19.28 25.67 5.61
CA ALA A 103 -18.78 27.05 5.73
C ALA A 103 -17.45 27.13 6.50
N GLU A 104 -17.27 26.27 7.50
CA GLU A 104 -16.04 26.17 8.29
C GLU A 104 -14.85 25.56 7.53
N ALA A 105 -15.07 24.93 6.38
CA ALA A 105 -14.00 24.35 5.56
C ALA A 105 -13.44 25.31 4.50
N VAL A 106 -14.14 26.41 4.22
CA VAL A 106 -13.91 27.25 3.03
C VAL A 106 -12.47 27.76 2.95
N SER A 107 -11.91 27.70 1.74
CA SER A 107 -10.59 28.23 1.37
C SER A 107 -10.69 29.05 0.07
N CYS A 108 -9.57 29.25 -0.64
CA CYS A 108 -9.49 30.04 -1.88
C CYS A 108 -10.01 29.29 -3.12
N HIS A 109 -9.85 27.97 -3.17
CA HIS A 109 -10.26 27.12 -4.27
C HIS A 109 -10.89 25.82 -3.77
N THR A 110 -11.62 25.15 -4.66
CA THR A 110 -12.16 23.82 -4.40
C THR A 110 -11.83 22.91 -5.57
N ALA A 111 -11.61 21.63 -5.29
CA ALA A 111 -11.24 20.65 -6.30
C ALA A 111 -12.00 19.34 -6.10
N SER A 112 -12.04 18.53 -7.16
CA SER A 112 -12.58 17.18 -7.12
C SER A 112 -11.58 16.16 -7.66
N VAL A 113 -11.44 15.04 -6.96
CA VAL A 113 -10.55 13.94 -7.34
C VAL A 113 -11.20 12.61 -6.98
N ALA A 114 -11.38 11.73 -7.97
CA ALA A 114 -12.01 10.42 -7.80
C ALA A 114 -13.36 10.45 -7.03
N GLY A 115 -14.13 11.53 -7.15
CA GLY A 115 -15.41 11.72 -6.45
C GLY A 115 -15.31 12.34 -5.05
N TYR A 116 -14.10 12.59 -4.54
CA TYR A 116 -13.86 13.34 -3.31
C TYR A 116 -13.74 14.83 -3.57
N VAL A 117 -14.17 15.64 -2.60
CA VAL A 117 -13.91 17.07 -2.53
C VAL A 117 -12.54 17.32 -1.90
N VAL A 118 -11.80 18.30 -2.40
CA VAL A 118 -10.56 18.80 -1.81
C VAL A 118 -10.68 20.31 -1.71
N GLU A 119 -10.77 20.84 -0.50
CA GLU A 119 -10.97 22.28 -0.25
C GLU A 119 -9.67 22.92 0.23
N GLY A 120 -9.17 23.90 -0.52
CA GLY A 120 -7.97 24.65 -0.17
C GLY A 120 -6.65 23.90 -0.33
N HIS A 121 -5.63 24.43 0.35
CA HIS A 121 -4.23 24.04 0.21
C HIS A 121 -3.88 22.71 0.91
N VAL A 122 -4.65 21.66 0.62
CA VAL A 122 -4.44 20.31 1.16
C VAL A 122 -3.19 19.70 0.50
N PRO A 123 -2.24 19.15 1.28
CA PRO A 123 -1.07 18.49 0.69
C PRO A 123 -1.42 17.23 -0.10
N ALA A 124 -0.72 17.03 -1.22
CA ALA A 124 -0.87 15.87 -2.09
C ALA A 124 -0.73 14.54 -1.33
N ALA A 125 0.13 14.47 -0.32
CA ALA A 125 0.32 13.28 0.51
C ALA A 125 -0.97 12.86 1.25
N SER A 126 -1.71 13.82 1.81
CA SER A 126 -3.01 13.56 2.47
C SER A 126 -4.06 13.10 1.47
N ILE A 127 -4.10 13.72 0.28
CA ILE A 127 -5.03 13.34 -0.80
C ILE A 127 -4.74 11.91 -1.27
N GLN A 128 -3.47 11.58 -1.54
CA GLN A 128 -3.07 10.23 -1.93
C GLN A 128 -3.37 9.21 -0.82
N ARG A 129 -3.20 9.56 0.45
CA ARG A 129 -3.58 8.71 1.59
C ARG A 129 -5.08 8.42 1.58
N MET A 130 -5.92 9.45 1.47
CA MET A 130 -7.37 9.32 1.36
C MET A 130 -7.76 8.39 0.19
N LEU A 131 -7.15 8.56 -0.98
CA LEU A 131 -7.43 7.75 -2.17
C LEU A 131 -7.01 6.28 -2.00
N ARG A 132 -5.84 6.03 -1.39
CA ARG A 132 -5.36 4.67 -1.10
C ARG A 132 -6.25 3.96 -0.08
N GLU A 133 -6.64 4.67 0.98
CA GLU A 133 -7.49 4.13 2.05
C GLU A 133 -8.96 4.00 1.62
N ARG A 134 -9.36 4.69 0.54
CA ARG A 134 -10.76 4.82 0.10
C ARG A 134 -11.66 5.27 1.24
N SER A 135 -11.22 6.28 1.98
CA SER A 135 -11.89 6.76 3.19
C SER A 135 -13.37 7.07 2.91
N GLU A 136 -14.27 6.69 3.82
CA GLU A 136 -15.73 6.90 3.67
C GLU A 136 -16.16 8.33 4.04
N ILE A 137 -15.48 9.32 3.47
CA ILE A 137 -15.67 10.75 3.71
C ILE A 137 -16.13 11.43 2.41
N LYS A 138 -16.61 12.67 2.52
CA LYS A 138 -16.87 13.51 1.35
C LYS A 138 -15.56 14.02 0.74
N GLY A 139 -14.59 14.36 1.59
CA GLY A 139 -13.38 15.02 1.12
C GLY A 139 -12.44 15.45 2.23
N LEU A 140 -11.40 16.20 1.85
CA LEU A 140 -10.45 16.85 2.75
C LEU A 140 -10.53 18.37 2.62
N ALA A 141 -10.16 19.08 3.67
CA ALA A 141 -10.06 20.53 3.69
C ALA A 141 -8.82 21.01 4.46
N ALA A 142 -8.19 22.07 3.97
CA ALA A 142 -7.26 22.91 4.70
C ALA A 142 -7.90 24.32 4.80
N PRO A 143 -8.69 24.59 5.86
CA PRO A 143 -9.51 25.79 5.94
C PRO A 143 -8.68 27.08 5.94
N GLY A 144 -9.23 28.14 5.35
CA GLY A 144 -8.55 29.42 5.23
C GLY A 144 -7.36 29.36 4.27
N MET A 145 -6.22 29.94 4.66
CA MET A 145 -5.01 30.05 3.83
C MET A 145 -3.76 29.89 4.71
N PRO A 146 -3.46 28.67 5.21
CA PRO A 146 -2.36 28.47 6.14
C PRO A 146 -1.01 28.76 5.47
N MET A 147 -0.20 29.63 6.06
CA MET A 147 1.12 29.97 5.54
C MET A 147 2.05 28.75 5.57
N GLY A 148 2.73 28.47 4.47
CA GLY A 148 3.59 27.29 4.32
C GLY A 148 2.86 26.00 3.94
N SER A 149 1.54 26.03 3.75
CA SER A 149 0.84 24.97 3.01
C SER A 149 1.21 25.01 1.51
N PRO A 150 0.97 23.93 0.73
CA PRO A 150 1.39 23.89 -0.67
C PRO A 150 0.76 24.98 -1.52
N GLY A 151 1.56 25.80 -2.20
CA GLY A 151 1.13 27.01 -2.91
C GLY A 151 1.06 28.27 -2.04
N MET A 152 1.32 28.15 -0.75
CA MET A 152 1.40 29.24 0.25
C MET A 152 2.78 29.30 0.92
N GLU A 153 3.78 28.61 0.36
CA GLU A 153 5.15 28.69 0.85
C GLU A 153 5.78 30.04 0.54
N VAL A 154 6.69 30.46 1.42
CA VAL A 154 7.52 31.66 1.23
C VAL A 154 8.97 31.27 1.47
N ASP A 155 9.82 31.51 0.48
CA ASP A 155 11.24 31.16 0.54
C ASP A 155 11.91 31.75 1.78
N GLY A 156 12.60 30.89 2.53
CA GLY A 156 13.32 31.29 3.75
C GLY A 156 12.44 31.48 4.98
N MET A 157 11.13 31.22 4.90
CA MET A 157 10.23 31.19 6.05
C MET A 157 9.88 29.75 6.46
N THR A 158 9.79 29.54 7.77
CA THR A 158 9.25 28.29 8.31
C THR A 158 7.73 28.26 8.11
N ALA A 159 7.19 27.12 7.69
CA ALA A 159 5.75 26.92 7.59
C ALA A 159 5.06 27.02 8.95
N ASP A 160 3.89 27.67 9.00
CA ASP A 160 3.06 27.66 10.19
C ASP A 160 2.45 26.27 10.39
N PRO A 161 2.27 25.80 11.64
CA PRO A 161 1.56 24.57 11.88
C PRO A 161 0.10 24.67 11.41
N PHE A 162 -0.38 23.66 10.71
CA PHE A 162 -1.77 23.60 10.26
C PHE A 162 -2.28 22.17 10.20
N SER A 163 -3.60 22.03 10.23
CA SER A 163 -4.28 20.73 10.18
C SER A 163 -5.08 20.60 8.90
N VAL A 164 -5.10 19.38 8.36
CA VAL A 164 -6.01 18.96 7.31
C VAL A 164 -7.17 18.24 7.98
N PHE A 165 -8.40 18.61 7.62
CA PHE A 165 -9.62 18.03 8.15
C PHE A 165 -10.28 17.13 7.12
N SER A 166 -10.80 16.00 7.58
CA SER A 166 -11.77 15.21 6.83
C SER A 166 -13.16 15.83 6.93
N ILE A 167 -13.88 15.89 5.81
CA ILE A 167 -15.28 16.32 5.75
C ILE A 167 -16.15 15.07 5.66
N ALA A 168 -16.93 14.78 6.69
CA ALA A 168 -17.92 13.71 6.65
C ALA A 168 -19.09 14.06 5.71
N LYS A 169 -19.88 13.06 5.30
CA LYS A 169 -21.02 13.27 4.38
C LYS A 169 -22.09 14.23 4.93
N ASN A 170 -22.17 14.37 6.25
CA ASN A 170 -23.07 15.29 6.95
C ASN A 170 -22.46 16.70 7.18
N GLY A 171 -21.25 16.97 6.69
CA GLY A 171 -20.54 18.23 6.85
C GLY A 171 -19.66 18.32 8.11
N THR A 172 -19.74 17.37 9.05
CA THR A 172 -18.89 17.38 10.24
C THR A 172 -17.41 17.23 9.86
N MET A 173 -16.56 18.04 10.49
CA MET A 173 -15.12 17.98 10.27
C MET A 173 -14.37 17.32 11.43
N VAL A 174 -13.39 16.50 11.11
CA VAL A 174 -12.47 15.87 12.08
C VAL A 174 -11.06 15.93 11.52
N GLU A 175 -10.07 16.26 12.35
CA GLU A 175 -8.66 16.29 11.95
C GLU A 175 -8.25 14.95 11.32
N PHE A 176 -7.59 15.03 10.17
CA PHE A 176 -7.15 13.90 9.35
C PHE A 176 -5.62 13.75 9.36
N ASP A 177 -4.92 14.88 9.23
CA ASP A 177 -3.46 15.01 9.30
C ASP A 177 -3.08 16.38 9.92
N SER A 178 -1.87 16.49 10.46
CA SER A 178 -1.28 17.75 10.92
C SER A 178 0.12 17.95 10.32
N TYR A 179 0.48 19.20 10.08
CA TYR A 179 1.73 19.63 9.47
C TYR A 179 2.36 20.73 10.32
N GLY A 180 3.70 20.78 10.39
CA GLY A 180 4.44 21.83 11.11
C GLY A 180 4.40 21.76 12.65
N SER A 181 3.62 20.84 13.25
CA SER A 181 3.58 20.61 14.69
C SER A 181 4.75 19.72 15.15
N ASN A 182 5.94 20.31 15.34
CA ASN A 182 7.06 19.65 16.03
C ASN A 182 7.13 20.07 17.50
#